data_AF-K4LFK0-F1
#
_entry.id   AF-K4LFK0-F1
#
_cell.length_a   1.000
_cell.length_b   1.000
_cell.length_c   1.000
_cell.angle_alpha   90.00
_cell.angle_beta   90.00
_cell.angle_gamma   90.00
#
_symmetry.space_group_name_H-M   'P 1'
#
loop_
_entity.id
_entity.type
_entity.pdbx_description
1 polymer ?
#
loop_
_entity_poly.entity_id
_entity_poly.type
_entity_poly.pdbx_seq_one_letter_code
_entity_poly.pdbx_strand_id
1 'polypeptide(L)'
;MRSAFYLPGRNWSRRARGFCLRLAAAAALFVLILGISGFGGEPGRFVRRAVDYALTRNYDLAGYGAQIARVLQDIREAAVPQGKQGLEVEVAAPQREESYSLPDLPVSGRLVRGFGWQEDGSGWPRFSEGIELAVQEGALVRAALPGKVSRVAEDRSLGKIVVIEHGGAGSTLYGRLGEVGVKEGQDVAQGQVIGAVSGNLFHFELKEGDSLVDPLSRLQQR
;
A
#
# COMPACT_ATOMS: atom_id res chain seq x y z
N MET A 1 -30.06 -59.52 41.29
CA MET A 1 -29.05 -59.47 40.20
C MET A 1 -29.68 -58.82 38.97
N ARG A 2 -29.29 -57.57 38.66
CA ARG A 2 -29.51 -56.95 37.34
C ARG A 2 -28.27 -56.13 37.01
N SER A 3 -27.45 -56.69 36.14
CA SER A 3 -26.32 -56.08 35.45
C SER A 3 -26.78 -55.61 34.07
N ALA A 4 -26.47 -54.36 33.71
CA ALA A 4 -26.40 -53.78 32.35
C ALA A 4 -26.54 -52.25 32.46
N PHE A 5 -25.86 -51.38 31.73
CA PHE A 5 -24.81 -51.45 30.73
C PHE A 5 -24.35 -49.98 30.59
N TYR A 6 -23.07 -49.67 30.74
CA TYR A 6 -22.56 -48.31 30.51
C TYR A 6 -22.40 -48.10 29.00
N LEU A 7 -23.13 -47.15 28.40
CA LEU A 7 -22.89 -46.70 27.04
C LEU A 7 -22.04 -45.42 27.05
N PRO A 8 -20.84 -45.40 26.44
CA PRO A 8 -20.03 -44.19 26.39
C PRO A 8 -20.65 -43.18 25.40
N GLY A 9 -21.00 -42.00 25.93
CA GLY A 9 -21.53 -40.87 25.17
C GLY A 9 -20.56 -40.41 24.07
N ARG A 10 -20.99 -40.60 22.83
CA ARG A 10 -20.33 -40.20 21.58
C ARG A 10 -20.31 -38.67 21.45
N ASN A 11 -19.32 -38.00 22.04
CA ASN A 11 -19.09 -36.55 21.93
C ASN A 11 -18.39 -36.12 20.61
N TRP A 12 -18.87 -36.62 19.46
CA TRP A 12 -18.31 -36.34 18.12
C TRP A 12 -19.19 -35.39 17.29
N SER A 13 -19.80 -34.37 17.90
CA SER A 13 -20.73 -33.47 17.19
C SER A 13 -20.30 -32.01 17.11
N ARG A 14 -19.38 -31.54 17.95
CA ARG A 14 -18.92 -30.13 17.92
C ARG A 14 -17.66 -29.91 17.07
N ARG A 15 -16.67 -30.80 17.15
CA ARG A 15 -15.45 -30.73 16.32
C ARG A 15 -15.74 -30.97 14.83
N ALA A 16 -16.64 -31.90 14.51
CA ALA A 16 -17.03 -32.20 13.14
C ALA A 16 -17.77 -31.02 12.47
N ARG A 17 -18.67 -30.35 13.20
CA ARG A 17 -19.39 -29.16 12.69
C ARG A 17 -18.46 -27.99 12.39
N GLY A 18 -17.48 -27.73 13.26
CA GLY A 18 -16.47 -26.70 13.02
C GLY A 18 -15.59 -27.01 11.81
N PHE A 19 -15.26 -28.28 11.57
CA PHE A 19 -14.53 -28.72 10.39
C PHE A 19 -15.35 -28.58 9.10
N CYS A 20 -16.63 -28.98 9.12
CA CYS A 20 -17.54 -28.82 7.97
C CYS A 20 -17.78 -27.35 7.62
N LEU A 21 -17.92 -26.46 8.61
CA LEU A 21 -18.07 -25.02 8.40
C LEU A 21 -16.81 -24.39 7.77
N ARG A 22 -15.62 -24.82 8.20
CA ARG A 22 -14.35 -24.36 7.61
C ARG A 22 -14.17 -24.85 6.17
N LEU A 23 -14.55 -26.09 5.88
CA LEU A 23 -14.55 -26.63 4.52
C LEU A 23 -15.55 -25.90 3.61
N ALA A 24 -16.74 -25.59 4.11
CA ALA A 24 -17.74 -24.84 3.36
C ALA A 24 -17.28 -23.39 3.08
N ALA A 25 -16.66 -22.72 4.06
CA ALA A 25 -16.09 -21.39 3.87
C ALA A 25 -14.92 -21.40 2.87
N ALA A 26 -14.03 -22.40 2.95
CA ALA A 26 -12.93 -22.56 1.99
C ALA A 26 -13.44 -22.85 0.58
N ALA A 27 -14.48 -23.69 0.43
CA ALA A 27 -15.11 -23.95 -0.85
C ALA A 27 -15.82 -22.72 -1.42
N ALA A 28 -16.49 -21.92 -0.58
CA ALA A 28 -17.10 -20.65 -0.99
C ALA A 28 -16.04 -19.64 -1.43
N LEU A 29 -14.92 -19.54 -0.71
CA LEU A 29 -13.79 -18.71 -1.08
C LEU A 29 -13.16 -19.18 -2.40
N PHE A 30 -13.02 -20.50 -2.58
CA PHE A 30 -12.50 -21.11 -3.79
C PHE A 30 -13.41 -20.87 -5.00
N VAL A 31 -14.73 -21.00 -4.83
CA VAL A 31 -15.73 -20.68 -5.87
C VAL A 31 -15.80 -19.18 -6.15
N LEU A 32 -15.61 -18.32 -5.15
CA LEU A 32 -15.49 -16.88 -5.34
C LEU A 32 -14.25 -16.53 -6.16
N ILE A 33 -13.09 -17.13 -5.82
CA ILE A 33 -11.83 -16.96 -6.56
C ILE A 33 -11.97 -17.50 -8.00
N LEU A 34 -12.58 -18.69 -8.18
CA LEU A 34 -12.81 -19.27 -9.49
C LEU A 34 -13.81 -18.44 -10.32
N GLY A 35 -14.88 -17.96 -9.70
CA GLY A 35 -15.88 -17.10 -10.31
C GLY A 35 -15.28 -15.79 -10.82
N ILE A 36 -14.34 -15.19 -10.08
CA ILE A 36 -13.66 -13.97 -10.53
C ILE A 36 -12.59 -14.27 -11.60
N SER A 37 -11.96 -15.45 -11.57
CA SER A 37 -10.98 -15.86 -12.58
C SER A 37 -11.59 -16.29 -13.93
N GLY A 38 -12.89 -16.63 -13.96
CA GLY A 38 -13.60 -17.07 -15.17
C GLY A 38 -14.15 -15.94 -16.05
N PHE A 39 -14.18 -14.70 -15.54
CA PHE A 39 -14.55 -13.54 -16.35
C PHE A 39 -13.34 -13.06 -17.15
N GLY A 40 -13.34 -13.31 -18.47
CA GLY A 40 -12.34 -12.82 -19.43
C GLY A 40 -12.34 -11.30 -19.65
N GLY A 41 -12.46 -10.50 -18.59
CA GLY A 41 -12.48 -9.02 -18.60
C GLY A 41 -11.50 -8.40 -17.59
N GLU A 42 -11.53 -7.05 -17.47
CA GLU A 42 -10.70 -6.28 -16.52
C GLU A 42 -10.70 -6.80 -15.07
N PRO A 43 -11.84 -7.27 -14.49
CA PRO A 43 -11.87 -7.79 -13.11
C PRO A 43 -11.01 -9.05 -12.90
N GLY A 44 -10.95 -9.96 -13.88
CA GLY A 44 -10.12 -11.16 -13.80
C GLY A 44 -8.62 -10.83 -13.87
N ARG A 45 -8.25 -9.80 -14.64
CA ARG A 45 -6.87 -9.27 -14.67
C ARG A 45 -6.50 -8.60 -13.35
N PHE A 46 -7.45 -7.92 -12.71
CA PHE A 46 -7.25 -7.30 -11.40
C PHE A 46 -6.97 -8.36 -10.33
N VAL A 47 -7.78 -9.42 -10.24
CA VAL A 47 -7.53 -10.48 -9.24
C VAL A 47 -6.22 -11.21 -9.51
N ARG A 48 -5.88 -11.49 -10.76
CA ARG A 48 -4.59 -12.10 -11.08
C ARG A 48 -3.41 -11.20 -10.68
N ARG A 49 -3.50 -9.89 -10.93
CA ARG A 49 -2.47 -8.94 -10.47
C ARG A 49 -2.44 -8.78 -8.95
N ALA A 50 -3.59 -8.75 -8.28
CA ALA A 50 -3.67 -8.63 -6.83
C ALA A 50 -3.13 -9.89 -6.13
N VAL A 51 -3.39 -11.07 -6.71
CA VAL A 51 -2.84 -12.35 -6.24
C VAL A 51 -1.35 -12.45 -6.54
N ASP A 52 -0.90 -12.11 -7.75
CA ASP A 52 0.54 -12.05 -8.06
C ASP A 52 1.25 -11.05 -7.14
N TYR A 53 0.66 -9.90 -6.87
CA TYR A 53 1.18 -8.89 -5.94
C TYR A 53 1.17 -9.37 -4.47
N ALA A 54 0.13 -10.09 -4.04
CA ALA A 54 0.03 -10.67 -2.71
C ALA A 54 1.02 -11.83 -2.48
N LEU A 55 1.25 -12.65 -3.51
CA LEU A 55 2.12 -13.83 -3.44
C LEU A 55 3.60 -13.52 -3.68
N THR A 56 3.90 -12.42 -4.39
CA THR A 56 5.29 -12.00 -4.65
C THR A 56 5.88 -11.14 -3.52
N ARG A 57 5.05 -10.68 -2.57
CA ARG A 57 5.51 -9.97 -1.37
C ARG A 57 5.44 -10.85 -0.12
N ASN A 58 6.52 -10.87 0.65
CA ASN A 58 6.47 -11.32 2.04
C ASN A 58 5.78 -10.23 2.87
N TYR A 59 4.52 -10.45 3.25
CA TYR A 59 3.81 -9.56 4.17
C TYR A 59 4.00 -10.04 5.61
N ASP A 60 4.49 -9.15 6.48
CA ASP A 60 4.35 -9.33 7.94
C ASP A 60 3.04 -8.68 8.40
N LEU A 61 1.99 -9.51 8.53
CA LEU A 61 0.66 -9.09 8.96
C LEU A 61 0.58 -8.75 10.46
N ALA A 62 1.67 -8.91 11.23
CA ALA A 62 1.65 -8.70 12.68
C ALA A 62 1.33 -7.24 13.08
N GLY A 63 1.66 -6.26 12.23
CA GLY A 63 1.44 -4.83 12.51
C GLY A 63 0.03 -4.29 12.24
N TYR A 64 -0.77 -4.98 11.43
CA TYR A 64 -2.07 -4.46 10.94
C TYR A 64 -3.26 -4.81 11.85
N GLY A 65 -3.06 -5.67 12.86
CA GLY A 65 -4.15 -6.18 13.71
C GLY A 65 -4.89 -5.10 14.49
N ALA A 66 -4.18 -4.07 14.98
CA ALA A 66 -4.80 -2.99 15.76
C ALA A 66 -5.62 -2.01 14.92
N GLN A 67 -5.20 -1.77 13.67
CA GLN A 67 -5.89 -0.87 12.73
C GLN A 67 -7.10 -1.55 12.09
N ILE A 68 -6.96 -2.84 11.72
CA ILE A 68 -8.09 -3.64 11.22
C ILE A 68 -9.16 -3.81 12.30
N ALA A 69 -8.77 -3.98 13.58
CA ALA A 69 -9.72 -4.05 14.69
C ALA A 69 -10.54 -2.76 14.88
N ARG A 70 -9.92 -1.58 14.67
CA ARG A 70 -10.64 -0.28 14.69
C ARG A 70 -11.61 -0.14 13.53
N VAL A 71 -11.16 -0.42 12.31
CA VAL A 71 -12.03 -0.36 11.11
C VAL A 71 -13.21 -1.33 11.24
N LEU A 72 -12.99 -2.52 11.78
CA LEU A 72 -14.06 -3.49 12.04
C LEU A 72 -15.01 -3.06 13.18
N GLN A 73 -14.52 -2.30 14.16
CA GLN A 73 -15.37 -1.66 15.18
C GLN A 73 -16.22 -0.55 14.58
N ASP A 74 -15.66 0.31 13.74
CA ASP A 74 -16.38 1.41 13.09
C ASP A 74 -17.47 0.88 12.14
N ILE A 75 -17.18 -0.19 11.40
CA ILE A 75 -18.18 -0.87 10.54
C ILE A 75 -19.31 -1.50 11.38
N ARG A 76 -18.99 -1.97 12.59
CA ARG A 76 -19.99 -2.54 13.52
C ARG A 76 -20.89 -1.45 14.13
N GLU A 77 -20.37 -0.24 14.31
CA GLU A 77 -21.13 0.91 14.82
C GLU A 77 -21.97 1.59 13.73
N ALA A 78 -21.56 1.52 12.46
CA ALA A 78 -22.29 2.07 11.31
C ALA A 78 -23.56 1.29 10.89
N ALA A 79 -23.94 0.23 11.62
CA ALA A 79 -25.08 -0.64 11.27
C ALA A 79 -26.32 -0.42 12.17
N VAL A 80 -26.88 0.80 12.19
CA VAL A 80 -28.28 1.07 12.59
C VAL A 80 -28.86 2.14 11.65
N PRO A 81 -29.90 1.83 10.84
CA PRO A 81 -30.50 2.81 9.93
C PRO A 81 -31.63 3.57 10.64
N GLN A 82 -31.54 4.89 10.69
CA GLN A 82 -32.67 5.77 11.02
C GLN A 82 -32.59 7.06 10.18
N GLY A 83 -33.59 7.26 9.33
CA GLY A 83 -34.23 8.57 9.17
C GLY A 83 -33.69 9.52 8.10
N LYS A 84 -34.50 9.71 7.07
CA LYS A 84 -34.44 10.79 6.07
C LYS A 84 -34.32 12.18 6.70
N GLN A 85 -33.49 13.05 6.15
CA GLN A 85 -33.86 14.38 5.62
C GLN A 85 -32.64 15.05 4.95
N GLY A 86 -32.91 15.79 3.88
CA GLY A 86 -31.90 16.32 2.96
C GLY A 86 -30.96 17.36 3.59
N LEU A 87 -29.76 17.43 3.02
CA LEU A 87 -28.83 18.54 3.17
C LEU A 87 -28.29 18.86 1.77
N GLU A 88 -28.76 19.98 1.25
CA GLU A 88 -28.11 20.73 0.17
C GLU A 88 -26.68 21.02 0.65
N VAL A 89 -25.69 20.34 0.06
CA VAL A 89 -24.28 20.66 0.31
C VAL A 89 -23.87 21.67 -0.75
N GLU A 90 -23.89 22.93 -0.34
CA GLU A 90 -23.19 24.02 -1.03
C GLU A 90 -21.74 23.60 -1.26
N VAL A 91 -21.33 23.58 -2.53
CA VAL A 91 -19.99 23.16 -2.96
C VAL A 91 -18.99 24.20 -2.52
N ALA A 92 -18.47 24.06 -1.29
CA ALA A 92 -17.30 24.80 -0.84
C ALA A 92 -16.05 24.21 -1.50
N ALA A 93 -15.41 25.01 -2.36
CA ALA A 93 -14.13 24.70 -2.98
C ALA A 93 -13.06 24.37 -1.90
N PRO A 94 -12.18 23.38 -2.11
CA PRO A 94 -11.18 23.04 -1.11
C PRO A 94 -10.13 24.16 -1.03
N GLN A 95 -10.24 24.98 0.02
CA GLN A 95 -9.20 25.89 0.48
C GLN A 95 -8.25 25.13 1.41
N ARG A 96 -7.01 24.89 0.97
CA ARG A 96 -5.75 25.40 1.57
C ARG A 96 -4.58 24.68 0.87
N GLU A 97 -3.91 25.39 -0.04
CA GLU A 97 -2.71 24.90 -0.72
C GLU A 97 -1.52 25.00 0.23
N GLU A 98 -1.18 23.91 0.90
CA GLU A 98 0.02 23.85 1.73
C GLU A 98 1.26 23.67 0.84
N SER A 99 1.97 24.77 0.64
CA SER A 99 3.30 24.83 0.05
C SER A 99 4.32 24.22 1.02
N TYR A 100 4.53 22.92 0.92
CA TYR A 100 5.54 22.19 1.66
C TYR A 100 6.94 22.42 1.04
N SER A 101 7.67 23.46 1.48
CA SER A 101 9.12 23.46 1.37
C SER A 101 9.70 22.69 2.56
N LEU A 102 9.59 21.36 2.51
CA LEU A 102 10.09 20.47 3.57
C LEU A 102 11.61 20.29 3.41
N PRO A 103 12.41 20.52 4.47
CA PRO A 103 13.87 20.60 4.38
C PRO A 103 14.58 19.29 3.94
N ASP A 104 13.90 18.14 3.95
CA ASP A 104 14.52 16.83 3.70
C ASP A 104 13.89 16.00 2.55
N LEU A 105 13.07 16.62 1.70
CA LEU A 105 12.56 15.93 0.52
C LEU A 105 13.67 15.73 -0.54
N PRO A 106 13.64 14.62 -1.31
CA PRO A 106 14.55 14.39 -2.43
C PRO A 106 14.60 15.51 -3.46
N VAL A 107 13.49 16.23 -3.61
CA VAL A 107 13.31 17.33 -4.57
C VAL A 107 12.34 18.34 -3.99
N SER A 108 12.61 19.62 -4.24
CA SER A 108 11.69 20.70 -3.87
C SER A 108 10.47 20.69 -4.78
N GLY A 109 9.28 20.58 -4.21
CA GLY A 109 8.02 20.54 -4.95
C GLY A 109 6.80 20.62 -4.04
N ARG A 110 5.62 20.67 -4.67
CA ARG A 110 4.33 20.67 -3.96
C ARG A 110 3.76 19.26 -3.92
N LEU A 111 3.30 18.81 -2.76
CA LEU A 111 2.61 17.54 -2.64
C LEU A 111 1.32 17.53 -3.47
N VAL A 112 1.18 16.56 -4.38
CA VAL A 112 -0.04 16.35 -5.16
C VAL A 112 -0.74 15.05 -4.84
N ARG A 113 -0.01 14.05 -4.35
CA ARG A 113 -0.58 12.79 -3.86
C ARG A 113 0.19 12.31 -2.64
N GLY A 114 -0.53 11.93 -1.59
CA GLY A 114 0.05 11.41 -0.36
C GLY A 114 0.26 9.89 -0.41
N PHE A 115 0.86 9.35 0.64
CA PHE A 115 0.96 7.91 0.86
C PHE A 115 -0.36 7.33 1.40
N GLY A 116 -0.67 6.08 1.05
CA GLY A 116 -1.79 5.34 1.64
C GLY A 116 -3.07 5.32 0.81
N TRP A 117 -4.17 4.88 1.45
CA TRP A 117 -5.49 4.74 0.82
C TRP A 117 -6.10 6.09 0.46
N GLN A 118 -6.44 6.27 -0.82
CA GLN A 118 -7.00 7.49 -1.36
C GLN A 118 -8.14 7.16 -2.33
N GLU A 119 -9.14 8.03 -2.38
CA GLU A 119 -10.15 7.99 -3.44
C GLU A 119 -9.57 8.58 -4.73
N ASP A 120 -9.67 7.87 -5.84
CA ASP A 120 -9.10 8.29 -7.12
C ASP A 120 -10.17 8.60 -8.20
N GLY A 121 -11.41 8.83 -7.77
CA GLY A 121 -12.55 9.13 -8.65
C GLY A 121 -13.09 7.93 -9.44
N SER A 122 -12.45 6.75 -9.35
CA SER A 122 -12.94 5.51 -9.96
C SER A 122 -14.09 4.85 -9.17
N GLY A 123 -14.43 5.41 -8.00
CA GLY A 123 -15.38 4.84 -7.05
C GLY A 123 -14.79 3.73 -6.16
N TRP A 124 -13.51 3.39 -6.34
CA TRP A 124 -12.79 2.41 -5.52
C TRP A 124 -11.57 3.05 -4.86
N PRO A 125 -11.30 2.78 -3.58
CA PRO A 125 -10.11 3.30 -2.92
C PRO A 125 -8.87 2.64 -3.54
N ARG A 126 -7.85 3.45 -3.84
CA ARG A 126 -6.56 3.01 -4.34
C ARG A 126 -5.48 3.31 -3.31
N PHE A 127 -4.62 2.34 -3.06
CA PHE A 127 -3.45 2.54 -2.22
C PHE A 127 -2.32 3.18 -3.04
N SER A 128 -1.76 4.28 -2.56
CA SER A 128 -0.55 4.88 -3.11
C SER A 128 0.67 4.43 -2.30
N GLU A 129 1.64 3.84 -3.00
CA GLU A 129 2.85 3.26 -2.41
C GLU A 129 3.88 4.30 -1.94
N GLY A 130 3.68 5.56 -2.29
CA GLY A 130 4.58 6.65 -1.99
C GLY A 130 3.89 8.01 -2.08
N ILE A 131 4.67 9.05 -2.31
CA ILE A 131 4.17 10.40 -2.55
C ILE A 131 4.48 10.83 -3.99
N GLU A 132 3.62 11.70 -4.52
CA GLU A 132 3.91 12.43 -5.76
C GLU A 132 4.04 13.92 -5.48
N LEU A 133 5.10 14.51 -6.04
CA LEU A 133 5.42 15.93 -5.94
C LEU A 133 5.32 16.59 -7.31
N ALA A 134 4.57 17.69 -7.41
CA ALA A 134 4.66 18.60 -8.54
C ALA A 134 5.94 19.42 -8.44
N VAL A 135 6.78 19.34 -9.47
CA VAL A 135 8.12 19.91 -9.52
C VAL A 135 8.35 20.66 -10.83
N GLN A 136 9.44 21.42 -10.90
CA GLN A 136 9.92 21.94 -12.19
C GLN A 136 10.59 20.82 -12.98
N GLU A 137 10.39 20.81 -14.29
CA GLU A 137 11.10 19.90 -15.18
C GLU A 137 12.63 20.12 -15.07
N GLY A 138 13.40 19.03 -15.05
CA GLY A 138 14.85 19.09 -14.83
C GLY A 138 15.26 19.40 -13.40
N ALA A 139 14.34 19.49 -12.43
CA ALA A 139 14.69 19.67 -11.03
C ALA A 139 15.63 18.55 -10.55
N LEU A 140 16.69 18.94 -9.85
CA LEU A 140 17.69 18.01 -9.33
C LEU A 140 17.08 17.16 -8.21
N VAL A 141 17.30 15.85 -8.30
CA VAL A 141 16.88 14.86 -7.30
C VAL A 141 18.09 14.45 -6.47
N ARG A 142 17.92 14.48 -5.15
CA ARG A 142 18.94 14.14 -4.16
C ARG A 142 18.55 12.88 -3.39
N ALA A 143 19.55 12.10 -2.98
CA ALA A 143 19.33 10.96 -2.10
C ALA A 143 18.79 11.42 -0.74
N ALA A 144 17.63 10.93 -0.32
CA ALA A 144 17.03 11.27 0.97
C ALA A 144 17.81 10.70 2.16
N LEU A 145 18.49 9.57 1.95
CA LEU A 145 19.28 8.86 2.95
C LEU A 145 20.56 8.29 2.31
N PRO A 146 21.66 8.12 3.07
CA PRO A 146 22.89 7.54 2.54
C PRO A 146 22.70 6.03 2.29
N GLY A 147 23.36 5.48 1.29
CA GLY A 147 23.20 4.06 0.97
C GLY A 147 23.92 3.61 -0.29
N LYS A 148 23.56 2.43 -0.78
CA LYS A 148 24.08 1.85 -2.02
C LYS A 148 22.97 1.78 -3.06
N VAL A 149 23.24 2.26 -4.27
CA VAL A 149 22.31 2.13 -5.40
C VAL A 149 22.16 0.64 -5.73
N SER A 150 20.99 0.08 -5.47
CA SER A 150 20.70 -1.33 -5.74
C SER A 150 20.14 -1.54 -7.14
N ARG A 151 19.50 -0.52 -7.72
CA ARG A 151 18.86 -0.64 -9.03
C ARG A 151 18.79 0.69 -9.78
N VAL A 152 19.05 0.65 -11.08
CA VAL A 152 18.75 1.72 -12.04
C VAL A 152 18.06 1.10 -13.24
N ALA A 153 16.77 1.41 -13.46
CA ALA A 153 15.97 0.72 -14.47
C ALA A 153 14.87 1.61 -15.07
N GLU A 154 14.30 1.17 -16.19
CA GLU A 154 13.04 1.70 -16.70
C GLU A 154 11.86 0.93 -16.09
N ASP A 155 10.94 1.65 -15.48
CA ASP A 155 9.66 1.14 -14.99
C ASP A 155 8.50 1.62 -15.87
N ARG A 156 7.53 0.74 -16.11
CA ARG A 156 6.40 1.04 -17.00
C ARG A 156 5.50 2.17 -16.49
N SER A 157 5.39 2.31 -15.18
CA SER A 157 4.49 3.28 -14.53
C SER A 157 5.23 4.50 -13.98
N LEU A 158 6.47 4.30 -13.54
CA LEU A 158 7.29 5.33 -12.91
C LEU A 158 8.36 5.90 -13.85
N GLY A 159 8.48 5.39 -15.08
CA GLY A 159 9.57 5.78 -15.98
C GLY A 159 10.92 5.35 -15.42
N LYS A 160 11.98 6.13 -15.66
CA LYS A 160 13.30 5.81 -15.13
C LYS A 160 13.31 5.93 -13.61
N ILE A 161 13.80 4.89 -12.95
CA ILE A 161 13.88 4.78 -11.50
C ILE A 161 15.31 4.59 -11.02
N VAL A 162 15.55 5.05 -9.80
CA VAL A 162 16.72 4.68 -8.99
C VAL A 162 16.21 4.11 -7.67
N VAL A 163 16.79 3.01 -7.21
CA VAL A 163 16.53 2.43 -5.87
C VAL A 163 17.83 2.45 -5.08
N ILE A 164 17.77 2.96 -3.85
CA ILE A 164 18.90 3.02 -2.92
C ILE A 164 18.56 2.18 -1.69
N GLU A 165 19.41 1.21 -1.38
CA GLU A 165 19.36 0.44 -0.14
C GLU A 165 20.15 1.15 0.95
N HIS A 166 19.55 1.32 2.11
CA HIS A 166 20.10 2.00 3.28
C HIS A 166 20.61 1.00 4.33
N GLY A 167 21.13 -0.14 3.87
CA GLY A 167 21.50 -1.27 4.72
C GLY A 167 20.27 -1.92 5.36
N GLY A 168 20.38 -2.36 6.62
CA GLY A 168 19.26 -2.99 7.34
C GLY A 168 18.09 -2.05 7.70
N ALA A 169 18.18 -0.75 7.34
CA ALA A 169 17.13 0.22 7.62
C ALA A 169 15.98 0.18 6.58
N GLY A 170 16.20 -0.38 5.39
CA GLY A 170 15.23 -0.40 4.28
C GLY A 170 15.76 0.33 3.03
N SER A 171 14.86 0.84 2.19
CA SER A 171 15.22 1.43 0.89
C SER A 171 14.37 2.62 0.49
N THR A 172 14.87 3.42 -0.45
CA THR A 172 14.13 4.48 -1.12
C THR A 172 14.07 4.26 -2.62
N LEU A 173 12.92 4.62 -3.22
CA LEU A 173 12.72 4.59 -4.67
C LEU A 173 12.46 6.01 -5.17
N TYR A 174 13.18 6.41 -6.21
CA TYR A 174 13.08 7.71 -6.88
C TYR A 174 12.59 7.45 -8.30
N GLY A 175 11.41 7.94 -8.65
CA GLY A 175 10.79 7.70 -9.95
C GLY A 175 10.55 8.98 -10.76
N ARG A 176 10.23 8.79 -12.03
CA ARG A 176 10.02 9.82 -13.06
C ARG A 176 11.28 10.64 -13.34
N LEU A 177 12.44 9.96 -13.32
CA LEU A 177 13.72 10.57 -13.66
C LEU A 177 13.88 10.67 -15.18
N GLY A 178 14.50 11.75 -15.66
CA GLY A 178 14.92 11.90 -17.05
C GLY A 178 16.38 11.51 -17.21
N GLU A 179 17.22 12.13 -16.37
CA GLU A 179 18.65 11.86 -16.29
C GLU A 179 18.99 11.16 -14.97
N VAL A 180 19.91 10.21 -15.01
CA VAL A 180 20.42 9.50 -13.84
C VAL A 180 21.94 9.68 -13.80
N GLY A 181 22.43 10.24 -12.70
CA GLY A 181 23.84 10.54 -12.47
C GLY A 181 24.59 9.48 -11.65
N VAL A 182 23.93 8.35 -11.33
CA VAL A 182 24.49 7.26 -10.53
C VAL A 182 24.36 5.91 -11.23
N LYS A 183 25.12 4.91 -10.77
CA LYS A 183 25.11 3.55 -11.32
C LYS A 183 24.81 2.52 -10.23
N GLU A 184 24.30 1.36 -10.63
CA GLU A 184 24.13 0.23 -9.71
C GLU A 184 25.46 -0.12 -9.01
N GLY A 185 25.38 -0.43 -7.73
CA GLY A 185 26.52 -0.70 -6.84
C GLY A 185 27.20 0.53 -6.25
N GLN A 186 26.92 1.73 -6.76
CA GLN A 186 27.52 2.98 -6.29
C GLN A 186 27.03 3.37 -4.89
N ASP A 187 27.96 3.78 -4.02
CA ASP A 187 27.63 4.38 -2.73
C ASP A 187 27.27 5.87 -2.91
N VAL A 188 26.24 6.31 -2.22
CA VAL A 188 25.72 7.68 -2.24
C VAL A 188 25.56 8.23 -0.84
N ALA A 189 25.94 9.49 -0.65
CA ALA A 189 25.70 10.22 0.58
C ALA A 189 24.28 10.83 0.58
N GLN A 190 23.74 11.09 1.78
CA GLN A 190 22.53 11.90 1.91
C GLN A 190 22.74 13.28 1.25
N GLY A 191 21.73 13.77 0.53
CA GLY A 191 21.78 15.04 -0.18
C GLY A 191 22.59 15.02 -1.48
N GLN A 192 23.28 13.92 -1.80
CA GLN A 192 23.99 13.78 -3.08
C GLN A 192 23.00 13.78 -4.24
N VAL A 193 23.30 14.53 -5.30
CA VAL A 193 22.49 14.52 -6.53
C VAL A 193 22.62 13.16 -7.21
N ILE A 194 21.49 12.54 -7.51
CA ILE A 194 21.40 11.22 -8.15
C ILE A 194 20.79 11.27 -9.55
N GLY A 195 20.16 12.38 -9.92
CA GLY A 195 19.52 12.56 -11.22
C GLY A 195 18.70 13.84 -11.30
N ALA A 196 17.87 13.93 -12.34
CA ALA A 196 16.95 15.03 -12.57
C ALA A 196 15.59 14.50 -13.07
N VAL A 197 14.51 15.19 -12.71
CA VAL A 197 13.14 14.79 -13.09
C VAL A 197 12.89 15.01 -14.58
N SER A 198 12.21 14.09 -15.26
CA SER A 198 11.93 14.18 -16.71
C SER A 198 10.81 15.14 -17.09
N GLY A 199 10.08 15.67 -16.12
CA GLY A 199 8.87 16.45 -16.32
C GLY A 199 8.43 17.13 -15.03
N ASN A 200 7.15 17.47 -14.92
CA ASN A 200 6.62 18.24 -13.80
C ASN A 200 6.13 17.40 -12.60
N LEU A 201 6.36 16.08 -12.62
CA LEU A 201 5.91 15.18 -11.57
C LEU A 201 7.02 14.22 -11.16
N PHE A 202 7.23 14.11 -9.87
CA PHE A 202 8.20 13.21 -9.24
C PHE A 202 7.50 12.22 -8.33
N HIS A 203 7.96 10.96 -8.31
CA HIS A 203 7.43 9.91 -7.44
C HIS A 203 8.49 9.46 -6.45
N PHE A 204 8.11 9.26 -5.19
CA PHE A 204 9.03 8.86 -4.12
C PHE A 204 8.41 7.86 -3.16
N GLU A 205 9.15 6.80 -2.86
CA GLU A 205 8.77 5.78 -1.87
C GLU A 205 9.87 5.61 -0.82
N LEU A 206 9.45 5.27 0.39
CA LEU A 206 10.32 4.89 1.49
C LEU A 206 9.87 3.55 2.07
N LYS A 207 10.82 2.67 2.30
CA LYS A 207 10.65 1.42 3.04
C LYS A 207 11.49 1.44 4.31
N GLU A 208 10.88 0.97 5.39
CA GLU A 208 11.56 0.58 6.63
C GLU A 208 11.56 -0.94 6.72
N GLY A 209 12.74 -1.55 6.64
CA GLY A 209 12.86 -2.97 6.30
C GLY A 209 12.16 -3.27 4.98
N ASP A 210 11.20 -4.20 4.99
CA ASP A 210 10.41 -4.57 3.80
C ASP A 210 9.08 -3.81 3.68
N SER A 211 8.74 -2.97 4.66
CA SER A 211 7.43 -2.31 4.74
C SER A 211 7.47 -0.91 4.15
N LEU A 212 6.55 -0.61 3.22
CA LEU A 212 6.31 0.75 2.76
C LEU A 212 5.77 1.62 3.90
N VAL A 213 6.32 2.81 4.05
CA VAL A 213 5.93 3.79 5.08
C VAL A 213 5.70 5.15 4.46
N ASP A 214 4.88 5.99 5.12
CA ASP A 214 4.67 7.37 4.69
C ASP A 214 5.99 8.16 4.77
N PRO A 215 6.54 8.61 3.63
CA PRO A 215 7.79 9.37 3.61
C PRO A 215 7.70 10.71 4.34
N LEU A 216 6.53 11.36 4.32
CA LEU A 216 6.37 12.67 4.96
C LEU A 216 6.45 12.55 6.48
N SER A 217 5.72 11.59 7.03
CA SER A 217 5.75 11.29 8.46
C SER A 217 7.14 10.87 8.95
N ARG A 218 7.98 10.26 8.11
CA ARG A 218 9.29 9.74 8.50
C ARG A 218 10.42 10.74 8.35
N LEU A 219 10.42 11.52 7.26
CA LEU A 219 11.49 12.50 7.01
C LEU A 219 11.31 13.78 7.83
N GLN A 220 10.11 14.11 8.28
CA GLN A 220 9.85 15.28 9.14
C GLN A 220 10.29 15.11 10.61
N GLN A 221 10.57 13.88 11.06
CA GLN A 221 10.84 13.57 12.46
C GLN A 221 12.34 13.53 12.82
N ARG A 222 13.22 14.00 11.93
CA ARG A 222 14.68 14.00 12.11
C ARG A 222 15.22 15.41 12.22
#